data_AF-A0A1G9MLH8-F1
#
_entry.id   AF-A0A1G9MLH8-F1
#
_cell.length_a   1.000
_cell.length_b   1.000
_cell.length_c   1.000
_cell.angle_alpha   90.00
_cell.angle_beta   90.00
_cell.angle_gamma   90.00
#
_symmetry.space_group_name_H-M   'P 1'
#
loop_
_entity.id
_entity.type
_entity.pdbx_description
1 polymer ?
#
loop_
_entity_poly.entity_id
_entity_poly.type
_entity_poly.pdbx_seq_one_letter_code
_entity_poly.pdbx_strand_id
1 'polypeptide(L)'
;MASTEVAVRHVVRFRPPRWREKRPEIPLVLPLPKNTMDPRWRACADHHPACDCREAELAENLAEVRWERDHMLRVMREELAGHATWAYRNNNERDLLAECKCTGCVIVRRIEFASIGGTSITRSSEPGRNR
;
A
#
# COMPACT_ATOMS: atom_id res chain seq x y z
N MET A 1 -19.57 34.29 -18.54
CA MET A 1 -20.14 32.96 -18.25
C MET A 1 -19.97 32.73 -16.76
N ALA A 2 -21.07 32.69 -15.99
CA ALA A 2 -21.01 32.44 -14.55
C ALA A 2 -20.67 30.95 -14.34
N SER A 3 -19.53 30.68 -13.72
CA SER A 3 -19.16 29.33 -13.29
C SER A 3 -20.16 28.88 -12.25
N THR A 4 -20.99 27.88 -12.57
CA THR A 4 -21.84 27.22 -11.59
C THR A 4 -20.93 26.42 -10.66
N GLU A 5 -20.57 27.00 -9.53
CA GLU A 5 -19.86 26.27 -8.48
C GLU A 5 -20.75 25.12 -8.00
N VAL A 6 -20.44 23.91 -8.46
CA VAL A 6 -21.03 22.70 -7.91
C VAL A 6 -20.44 22.54 -6.51
N ALA A 7 -21.24 22.77 -5.47
CA ALA A 7 -20.86 22.47 -4.10
C ALA A 7 -20.50 20.99 -4.01
N VAL A 8 -19.20 20.67 -4.01
CA VAL A 8 -18.72 19.29 -3.91
C VAL A 8 -19.05 18.83 -2.50
N ARG A 9 -20.11 18.02 -2.38
CA ARG A 9 -20.48 17.41 -1.10
C ARG A 9 -19.36 16.46 -0.68
N HIS A 10 -18.65 16.80 0.39
CA HIS A 10 -17.68 15.90 0.98
C HIS A 10 -18.44 14.75 1.65
N VAL A 11 -18.21 13.51 1.22
CA VAL A 11 -18.91 12.34 1.75
C VAL A 11 -17.90 11.25 2.08
N VAL A 12 -17.92 10.77 3.31
CA VAL A 12 -17.19 9.55 3.69
C VAL A 12 -18.09 8.36 3.44
N ARG A 13 -17.59 7.40 2.66
CA ARG A 13 -18.29 6.17 2.29
C ARG A 13 -17.66 4.99 3.00
N PHE A 14 -18.44 4.33 3.85
CA PHE A 14 -17.98 3.13 4.54
C PHE A 14 -18.29 1.89 3.71
N ARG A 15 -17.40 0.88 3.82
CA ARG A 15 -17.73 -0.45 3.31
C ARG A 15 -18.95 -0.96 4.09
N PRO A 16 -20.01 -1.41 3.42
CA PRO A 16 -21.20 -1.88 4.12
C PRO A 16 -20.86 -3.15 4.90
N PRO A 17 -21.30 -3.28 6.16
CA PRO A 17 -21.12 -4.53 6.89
C PRO A 17 -21.95 -5.63 6.21
N ARG A 18 -21.57 -6.90 6.39
CA ARG A 18 -22.21 -8.05 5.71
C ARG A 18 -23.73 -8.14 5.86
N TRP A 19 -24.30 -7.48 6.86
CA TRP A 19 -25.72 -7.49 7.22
C TRP A 19 -26.49 -6.23 6.78
N ARG A 20 -25.87 -5.30 6.04
CA ARG A 20 -26.55 -4.15 5.42
C ARG A 20 -26.20 -4.06 3.94
N GLU A 21 -27.22 -3.93 3.08
CA GLU A 21 -27.01 -3.66 1.65
C GLU A 21 -26.57 -2.22 1.38
N LYS A 22 -27.10 -1.26 2.15
CA LYS A 22 -26.82 0.16 1.94
C LYS A 22 -25.55 0.60 2.66
N ARG A 23 -24.66 1.26 1.91
CA ARG A 23 -23.44 1.89 2.44
C ARG A 23 -23.81 3.06 3.34
N PRO A 24 -23.29 3.15 4.57
CA PRO A 24 -23.39 4.37 5.35
C PRO A 24 -22.64 5.49 4.63
N GLU A 25 -23.31 6.61 4.41
CA GLU A 25 -22.73 7.84 3.87
C GLU A 25 -22.85 8.93 4.93
N ILE A 26 -21.71 9.49 5.35
CA ILE A 26 -21.68 10.61 6.29
C ILE A 26 -21.29 11.87 5.50
N PRO A 27 -22.20 12.84 5.35
CA PRO A 27 -21.85 14.11 4.75
C PRO A 27 -20.96 14.91 5.71
N LEU A 28 -19.83 15.37 5.20
CA LEU A 28 -18.93 16.28 5.90
C LEU A 28 -19.19 17.71 5.44
N VAL A 29 -19.04 18.65 6.37
CA VAL A 29 -19.10 20.09 6.09
C VAL A 29 -17.86 20.55 5.34
N LEU A 30 -16.71 19.91 5.59
CA LEU A 30 -15.40 20.22 4.99
C LEU A 30 -14.66 18.91 4.66
N PRO A 31 -13.69 18.92 3.73
CA PRO A 31 -12.90 17.72 3.46
C PRO A 31 -12.03 17.37 4.67
N LEU A 32 -11.74 16.08 4.87
CA LEU A 32 -10.78 15.66 5.89
C LEU A 32 -9.39 16.29 5.60
N PRO A 33 -8.65 16.70 6.65
CA PRO A 33 -7.29 17.17 6.49
C PRO A 33 -6.43 16.04 5.90
N LYS A 34 -5.60 16.38 4.92
CA LYS A 34 -4.78 15.39 4.19
C LYS A 34 -3.40 15.18 4.81
N ASN A 35 -2.95 16.15 5.59
CA ASN A 35 -1.61 16.25 6.16
C ASN A 35 -1.65 17.21 7.37
N THR A 36 -0.59 17.20 8.19
CA THR A 36 -0.47 18.00 9.43
C THR A 36 -0.16 19.47 9.15
N MET A 37 0.06 19.84 7.89
CA MET A 37 0.17 21.24 7.45
C MET A 37 -1.19 21.93 7.32
N ASP A 38 -2.31 21.22 7.48
CA ASP A 38 -3.65 21.80 7.52
C ASP A 38 -3.79 22.75 8.74
N PRO A 39 -4.28 24.00 8.57
CA PRO A 39 -4.45 24.94 9.68
C PRO A 39 -5.30 24.39 10.84
N ARG A 40 -6.24 23.47 10.56
CA ARG A 40 -7.08 22.82 11.58
C ARG A 40 -6.26 21.95 12.53
N TRP A 41 -5.15 21.38 12.06
CA TRP A 41 -4.21 20.63 12.90
C TRP A 41 -3.63 21.56 13.98
N ARG A 42 -3.09 22.72 13.61
CA ARG A 42 -2.52 23.69 14.56
C ARG A 42 -3.56 24.31 15.49
N ALA A 43 -4.81 24.42 15.04
CA ALA A 43 -5.90 24.99 15.82
C ALA A 43 -6.49 23.99 16.84
N CYS A 44 -6.16 22.70 16.73
CA CYS A 44 -6.67 21.69 17.64
C CYS A 44 -5.92 21.75 18.98
N ALA A 45 -6.66 21.95 20.07
CA ALA A 45 -6.07 22.03 21.41
C ALA A 45 -5.76 20.65 22.02
N ASP A 46 -6.45 19.59 21.56
CA ASP A 46 -6.30 18.24 22.07
C ASP A 46 -6.46 17.19 20.96
N HIS A 47 -5.36 16.49 20.63
CA HIS A 47 -5.28 15.53 19.54
C HIS A 47 -5.64 14.11 20.01
N HIS A 48 -6.93 13.84 20.20
CA HIS A 48 -7.40 12.51 20.61
C HIS A 48 -7.59 11.54 19.42
N PRO A 49 -7.60 10.21 19.67
CA PRO A 49 -8.00 9.23 18.66
C PRO A 49 -9.39 9.54 18.08
N ALA A 50 -9.57 9.36 16.76
CA ALA A 50 -10.75 9.75 15.99
C ALA A 50 -10.98 11.27 15.82
N CYS A 51 -10.03 12.13 16.20
CA CYS A 51 -10.00 13.52 15.74
C CYS A 51 -9.54 13.57 14.28
N ASP A 52 -10.20 14.40 13.45
CA ASP A 52 -9.82 14.65 12.04
C ASP A 52 -8.33 14.95 11.90
N CYS A 53 -7.77 15.68 12.87
CA CYS A 53 -6.35 15.96 12.93
C CYS A 53 -5.55 14.65 12.94
N ARG A 54 -5.81 13.74 13.89
CA ARG A 54 -5.07 12.48 14.04
C ARG A 54 -5.12 11.58 12.79
N GLU A 55 -6.20 11.68 12.01
CA GLU A 55 -6.29 11.03 10.69
C GLU A 55 -5.30 11.62 9.68
N ALA A 56 -5.03 12.93 9.74
CA ALA A 56 -4.02 13.60 8.91
C ALA A 56 -2.60 13.10 9.21
N GLU A 57 -2.24 12.97 10.50
CA GLU A 57 -0.95 12.42 10.92
C GLU A 57 -0.83 10.94 10.54
N LEU A 58 -1.91 10.16 10.70
CA LEU A 58 -1.93 8.77 10.25
C LEU A 58 -1.75 8.68 8.72
N ALA A 59 -2.35 9.58 7.96
CA ALA A 59 -2.18 9.64 6.52
C ALA A 59 -0.73 9.97 6.12
N GLU A 60 -0.06 10.87 6.82
CA GLU A 60 1.36 11.17 6.64
C GLU A 60 2.24 9.97 6.96
N ASN A 61 2.08 9.39 8.16
CA ASN A 61 2.82 8.19 8.57
C ASN A 61 2.65 7.05 7.56
N LEU A 62 1.43 6.84 7.06
CA LEU A 62 1.14 5.82 6.05
C LEU A 62 1.80 6.15 4.71
N ALA A 63 1.86 7.42 4.32
CA ALA A 63 2.53 7.86 3.10
C ALA A 63 4.05 7.64 3.20
N GLU A 64 4.66 7.96 4.35
CA GLU A 64 6.08 7.72 4.62
C GLU A 64 6.41 6.22 4.54
N VAL A 65 5.68 5.38 5.27
CA VAL A 65 5.89 3.91 5.24
C VAL A 65 5.71 3.33 3.84
N ARG A 66 4.72 3.82 3.07
CA ARG A 66 4.53 3.40 1.67
C ARG A 66 5.71 3.81 0.80
N TRP A 67 6.19 5.03 0.97
CA TRP A 67 7.34 5.53 0.23
C TRP A 67 8.60 4.73 0.56
N GLU A 68 8.88 4.46 1.85
CA GLU A 68 10.03 3.66 2.28
C GLU A 68 10.00 2.26 1.67
N ARG A 69 8.84 1.59 1.75
CA ARG A 69 8.62 0.28 1.12
C ARG A 69 8.89 0.35 -0.38
N ASP A 70 8.30 1.31 -1.09
CA ASP A 70 8.40 1.41 -2.54
C ASP A 70 9.83 1.76 -2.98
N HIS A 71 10.52 2.59 -2.19
CA HIS A 71 11.92 2.91 -2.39
C HIS A 71 12.81 1.69 -2.21
N MET A 72 12.65 0.92 -1.13
CA MET A 72 13.39 -0.32 -0.90
C MET A 72 13.17 -1.33 -2.03
N LEU A 73 11.92 -1.53 -2.46
CA LEU A 73 11.59 -2.43 -3.56
C LEU A 73 12.22 -1.97 -4.88
N ARG A 74 12.26 -0.66 -5.15
CA ARG A 74 12.91 -0.11 -6.35
C ARG A 74 14.41 -0.40 -6.35
N VAL A 75 15.11 -0.08 -5.26
CA VAL A 75 16.56 -0.32 -5.14
C VAL A 75 16.87 -1.81 -5.28
N MET A 76 16.09 -2.69 -4.63
CA MET A 76 16.30 -4.15 -4.79
C MET A 76 16.12 -4.61 -6.23
N ARG A 77 15.18 -4.04 -7.00
CA ARG A 77 14.99 -4.40 -8.41
C ARG A 77 16.14 -3.91 -9.28
N GLU A 78 16.64 -2.70 -9.02
CA GLU A 78 17.77 -2.11 -9.75
C GLU A 78 19.04 -2.94 -9.52
N GLU A 79 19.36 -3.25 -8.27
CA GLU A 79 20.56 -4.00 -7.88
C GLU A 79 20.53 -5.48 -8.30
N LEU A 80 19.34 -6.08 -8.36
CA LEU A 80 19.18 -7.49 -8.75
C LEU A 80 18.79 -7.65 -10.23
N ALA A 81 18.80 -6.57 -11.01
CA ALA A 81 18.53 -6.63 -12.43
C ALA A 81 19.53 -7.58 -13.10
N GLY A 82 19.01 -8.55 -13.87
CA GLY A 82 19.82 -9.56 -14.54
C GLY A 82 20.27 -10.73 -13.65
N HIS A 83 19.98 -10.72 -12.36
CA HIS A 83 20.25 -11.87 -11.51
C HIS A 83 19.18 -12.97 -11.71
N ALA A 84 19.63 -14.22 -11.80
CA ALA A 84 18.75 -15.38 -11.73
C ALA A 84 18.29 -15.64 -10.28
N THR A 85 17.49 -14.72 -9.70
CA THR A 85 17.00 -14.84 -8.32
C THR A 85 16.16 -16.10 -8.11
N TRP A 86 15.39 -16.50 -9.12
CA TRP A 86 14.78 -17.82 -9.23
C TRP A 86 15.16 -18.41 -10.59
N ALA A 87 15.45 -19.70 -10.62
CA ALA A 87 15.68 -20.44 -11.85
C ALA A 87 14.79 -21.68 -11.82
N TYR A 88 14.24 -22.03 -12.98
CA TYR A 88 13.34 -23.17 -13.13
C TYR A 88 13.78 -24.02 -14.31
N ARG A 89 13.61 -25.34 -14.18
CA ARG A 89 13.80 -26.30 -15.26
C ARG A 89 12.54 -26.34 -16.15
N ASN A 90 12.65 -27.03 -17.29
CA ASN A 90 11.54 -27.19 -18.24
C ASN A 90 10.29 -27.87 -17.65
N ASN A 91 10.42 -28.56 -16.52
CA ASN A 91 9.31 -29.19 -15.77
C ASN A 91 8.74 -28.29 -14.66
N ASN A 92 9.07 -26.99 -14.64
CA ASN A 92 8.73 -26.02 -13.59
C ASN A 92 9.29 -26.32 -12.19
N GLU A 93 10.20 -27.29 -12.02
CA GLU A 93 10.92 -27.47 -10.77
C GLU A 93 12.01 -26.41 -10.60
N ARG A 94 12.27 -25.99 -9.36
CA ARG A 94 13.34 -25.02 -9.05
C ARG A 94 14.71 -25.62 -9.37
N ASP A 95 15.49 -24.91 -10.17
CA ASP A 95 16.88 -25.26 -10.45
C ASP A 95 17.81 -24.61 -9.41
N LEU A 96 18.12 -25.36 -8.35
CA LEU A 96 18.98 -24.87 -7.27
C LEU A 96 20.42 -24.62 -7.72
N LEU A 97 20.88 -25.17 -8.84
CA LEU A 97 22.24 -24.94 -9.34
C LEU A 97 22.31 -23.65 -10.15
N ALA A 98 21.31 -23.38 -10.99
CA ALA A 98 21.25 -22.18 -11.81
C ALA A 98 20.83 -20.91 -11.04
N GLU A 99 20.21 -21.05 -9.87
CA GLU A 99 19.84 -19.93 -9.01
C GLU A 99 21.06 -19.17 -8.47
N CYS A 100 21.03 -17.84 -8.58
CA CYS A 100 22.03 -16.96 -7.98
C CYS A 100 22.04 -17.09 -6.45
N LYS A 101 23.24 -17.25 -5.87
CA LYS A 101 23.46 -17.46 -4.44
C LYS A 101 23.96 -16.22 -3.69
N CYS A 102 24.01 -15.06 -4.35
CA CYS A 102 24.40 -13.82 -3.67
C CYS A 102 23.43 -13.47 -2.54
N THR A 103 23.91 -12.71 -1.55
CA THR A 103 23.14 -12.30 -0.37
C THR A 103 21.83 -11.60 -0.75
N GLY A 104 21.86 -10.72 -1.76
CA GLY A 104 20.66 -10.02 -2.24
C GLY A 104 19.57 -10.98 -2.76
N CYS A 105 19.94 -11.98 -3.58
CA CYS A 105 19.00 -12.99 -4.05
C CYS A 105 18.50 -13.90 -2.91
N VAL A 106 19.32 -14.19 -1.91
CA VAL A 106 18.89 -14.94 -0.71
C VAL A 106 17.87 -14.15 0.10
N ILE A 107 18.11 -12.85 0.32
CA ILE A 107 17.18 -11.96 1.02
C ILE A 107 15.84 -11.92 0.29
N VAL A 108 15.86 -11.65 -1.02
CA VAL A 108 14.61 -11.56 -1.81
C VAL A 108 13.80 -12.86 -1.78
N ARG A 109 14.44 -14.02 -1.85
CA ARG A 109 13.74 -15.31 -1.71
C ARG A 109 13.14 -15.55 -0.32
N ARG A 110 13.62 -14.87 0.72
CA ARG A 110 13.10 -14.97 2.10
C ARG A 110 11.99 -13.97 2.38
N ILE A 111 11.88 -12.89 1.61
CA ILE A 111 10.81 -11.90 1.76
C ILE A 111 9.49 -12.52 1.27
N GLU A 112 8.47 -12.50 2.11
CA GLU A 112 7.15 -13.10 1.85
C GLU A 112 6.30 -12.31 0.81
N PHE A 113 6.70 -11.07 0.54
CA PHE A 113 6.12 -10.16 -0.43
C PHE A 113 7.15 -9.85 -1.52
N ALA A 114 7.39 -10.79 -2.43
CA ALA A 114 8.25 -10.51 -3.57
C ALA A 114 7.38 -9.96 -4.72
N SER A 115 7.70 -8.76 -5.19
CA SER A 115 7.08 -8.26 -6.41
C SER A 115 7.86 -8.74 -7.63
N ILE A 116 7.27 -9.59 -8.47
CA ILE A 116 7.83 -9.92 -9.78
C ILE A 116 7.15 -9.01 -10.81
N GLY A 117 7.92 -8.21 -11.55
CA GLY A 117 7.39 -7.37 -12.64
C GLY A 117 6.34 -6.33 -12.22
N GLY A 118 6.36 -5.85 -10.97
CA GLY A 118 5.37 -4.89 -10.46
C GLY A 118 4.12 -5.51 -9.83
N THR A 119 3.99 -6.84 -9.85
CA THR A 119 2.88 -7.54 -9.19
C THR A 119 3.37 -8.05 -7.83
N SER A 120 2.75 -7.61 -6.73
CA SER A 120 3.03 -8.17 -5.40
C SER A 120 2.51 -9.61 -5.33
N ILE A 121 3.42 -10.59 -5.38
CA ILE A 121 3.11 -12.00 -5.20
C ILE A 121 3.28 -12.28 -3.71
N THR A 122 2.16 -12.43 -3.01
CA THR A 122 2.15 -12.99 -1.65
C THR A 122 2.30 -14.50 -1.77
N ARG A 123 2.96 -15.16 -0.79
CA ARG A 123 3.04 -16.64 -0.72
C ARG A 123 1.72 -17.40 -0.93
N SER A 124 0.57 -16.76 -0.71
CA SER A 124 -0.77 -17.29 -1.00
C SER A 124 -1.12 -17.40 -2.49
N SER A 125 -0.26 -16.93 -3.39
CA SER A 125 -0.47 -16.97 -4.85
C SER A 125 0.42 -17.99 -5.57
N GLU A 126 1.12 -18.86 -4.83
CA GLU A 126 1.80 -20.02 -5.42
C GLU A 126 0.76 -20.98 -6.05
N PRO A 127 0.84 -21.29 -7.35
CA PRO A 127 -0.01 -22.29 -7.97
C PRO A 127 0.37 -23.66 -7.39
N GLY A 128 -0.55 -24.26 -6.63
CA GLY A 128 -0.37 -25.57 -6.00
C GLY A 128 -0.70 -25.62 -4.50
N ARG A 129 -0.97 -24.49 -3.86
CA ARG A 129 -1.44 -24.44 -2.47
C ARG A 129 -2.90 -24.00 -2.38
N ASN A 130 -3.79 -24.80 -2.97
CA ASN A 130 -5.19 -24.76 -2.54
C ASN A 130 -5.30 -25.43 -1.17
N ARG A 131 -5.98 -24.75 -0.26
CA ARG A 131 -6.31 -25.22 1.10
C ARG A 131 -7.00 -26.57 1.10
#